data_AF-A0A940KFQ9-F1
#
_entry.id   AF-A0A940KFQ9-F1
#
_cell.length_a   1.000
_cell.length_b   1.000
_cell.length_c   1.000
_cell.angle_alpha   90.00
_cell.angle_beta   90.00
_cell.angle_gamma   90.00
#
_symmetry.space_group_name_H-M   'P 1'
#
loop_
_entity.id
_entity.type
_entity.pdbx_description
1 polymer ?
#
loop_
_entity_poly.entity_id
_entity_poly.type
_entity_poly.pdbx_seq_one_letter_code
_entity_poly.pdbx_strand_id
1 'polypeptide(L)'
;MASMSEFGNNLYSGKTSFPFVGKRRLWFIIAIALVVGSILVPLIRPVQFSIEFTGGSQFTVQAPDSIDQATATKAVHSVVPEAATKVVVVSGTDIRVQTDQMSDEETQQVSAALAKAYGVDPKSVTSSFIGPAWGENVTKQSLWGLAIFLALTFLILALYFRTWKMSAA
;
A
#
# COMPACT_ATOMS: atom_id res chain seq x y z
N MET A 1 -4.64 -43.86 -4.14
CA MET A 1 -4.96 -42.45 -3.83
C MET A 1 -5.86 -41.95 -4.95
N ALA A 2 -7.02 -41.36 -4.63
CA ALA A 2 -7.93 -40.85 -5.65
C ALA A 2 -7.22 -39.80 -6.51
N SER A 3 -7.40 -39.86 -7.82
CA SER A 3 -6.81 -38.87 -8.74
C SER A 3 -7.51 -37.51 -8.58
N MET A 4 -6.83 -36.40 -8.92
CA MET A 4 -7.41 -35.05 -8.85
C MET A 4 -8.71 -34.92 -9.66
N SER A 5 -8.80 -35.60 -10.81
CA SER A 5 -10.01 -35.67 -11.64
C SER A 5 -11.14 -36.43 -10.96
N GLU A 6 -10.83 -37.53 -10.28
CA GLU A 6 -11.80 -38.33 -9.53
C GLU A 6 -12.33 -37.58 -8.29
N PHE A 7 -11.46 -36.86 -7.57
CA PHE A 7 -11.85 -36.02 -6.45
C PHE A 7 -12.79 -34.88 -6.88
N GLY A 8 -12.45 -34.15 -7.96
CA GLY A 8 -13.31 -33.09 -8.51
C GLY A 8 -14.66 -33.61 -8.99
N ASN A 9 -14.67 -34.74 -9.70
CA ASN A 9 -15.92 -35.38 -10.16
C ASN A 9 -16.79 -35.85 -8.98
N ASN A 10 -16.19 -36.34 -7.89
CA ASN A 10 -16.91 -36.76 -6.69
C ASN A 10 -17.49 -35.57 -5.90
N LEU A 11 -16.84 -34.41 -5.93
CA LEU A 11 -17.38 -33.16 -5.36
C LEU A 11 -18.55 -32.64 -6.20
N TYR A 12 -18.42 -32.64 -7.53
CA TYR A 12 -19.48 -32.17 -8.43
C TYR A 12 -20.72 -33.07 -8.39
N SER A 13 -20.53 -34.39 -8.37
CA SER A 13 -21.61 -35.37 -8.28
C SER A 13 -22.18 -35.56 -6.87
N GLY A 14 -21.67 -34.84 -5.87
CA GLY A 14 -22.14 -34.89 -4.48
C GLY A 14 -21.81 -36.17 -3.71
N LYS A 15 -21.03 -37.09 -4.30
CA LYS A 15 -20.54 -38.32 -3.64
C LYS A 15 -19.63 -38.01 -2.45
N THR A 16 -18.88 -36.92 -2.55
CA THR A 16 -18.08 -36.36 -1.47
C THR A 16 -18.61 -34.97 -1.16
N SER A 17 -18.93 -34.69 0.10
CA SER A 17 -19.33 -33.35 0.54
C SER A 17 -18.55 -32.92 1.78
N PHE A 18 -18.29 -31.62 1.89
CA PHE A 18 -17.68 -31.03 3.07
C PHE A 18 -18.77 -30.39 3.95
N PRO A 19 -18.87 -30.74 5.24
CA PRO A 19 -19.91 -30.22 6.12
C PRO A 19 -19.58 -28.80 6.60
N PHE A 20 -19.57 -27.81 5.69
CA PHE A 20 -19.30 -26.41 6.01
C PHE A 20 -20.32 -25.85 7.00
N VAL A 21 -21.61 -26.06 6.73
CA VAL A 21 -22.70 -25.59 7.60
C VAL A 21 -22.71 -26.32 8.95
N GLY A 22 -22.51 -27.64 8.92
CA GLY A 22 -22.46 -28.47 10.14
C GLY A 22 -21.27 -28.12 11.06
N LYS A 23 -20.13 -27.72 10.48
CA LYS A 23 -18.94 -27.27 11.21
C LYS A 23 -18.78 -25.76 11.25
N ARG A 24 -19.86 -24.98 11.10
CA ARG A 24 -19.82 -23.50 11.05
C ARG A 24 -19.01 -22.87 12.18
N ARG A 25 -19.11 -23.41 13.42
CA ARG A 25 -18.37 -22.90 14.58
C ARG A 25 -16.85 -22.98 14.38
N LEU A 26 -16.35 -24.09 13.83
CA LEU A 26 -14.93 -24.27 13.55
C LEU A 26 -14.45 -23.21 12.54
N TRP A 27 -15.19 -23.04 11.44
CA TRP A 27 -14.83 -22.09 10.40
C TRP A 27 -14.91 -20.64 10.88
N PHE A 28 -15.92 -20.28 11.69
CA PHE A 28 -15.99 -18.96 12.31
C PHE A 28 -14.83 -18.73 13.30
N ILE A 29 -14.44 -19.74 14.09
CA ILE A 29 -13.28 -19.63 14.99
C ILE A 29 -12.00 -19.39 14.18
N ILE A 30 -11.79 -20.15 13.10
CA ILE A 30 -10.63 -19.96 12.22
C ILE A 30 -10.65 -18.54 11.61
N ALA A 31 -11.79 -18.10 11.08
CA ALA A 31 -11.91 -16.77 10.49
C ALA A 31 -11.63 -15.66 11.52
N ILE A 32 -12.23 -15.73 12.71
CA ILE A 32 -12.00 -14.78 13.80
C ILE A 32 -10.52 -14.81 14.21
N ALA A 33 -9.91 -15.98 14.35
CA ALA A 33 -8.50 -16.11 14.69
C ALA A 33 -7.59 -15.46 13.63
N LEU A 34 -7.91 -15.62 12.35
CA LEU A 34 -7.18 -14.95 11.26
C LEU A 34 -7.39 -13.43 11.28
N VAL A 35 -8.61 -12.95 11.52
CA VAL A 35 -8.90 -11.51 11.64
C VAL A 35 -8.14 -10.91 12.82
N VAL A 36 -8.24 -11.51 14.01
CA VAL A 36 -7.51 -11.06 15.21
C VAL A 36 -6.01 -11.12 14.95
N GLY A 37 -5.51 -12.20 14.34
CA GLY A 37 -4.11 -12.31 13.93
C GLY A 37 -3.69 -11.14 13.04
N SER A 38 -4.49 -10.81 12.02
CA SER A 38 -4.20 -9.69 11.10
C SER A 38 -4.16 -8.33 11.79
N ILE A 39 -5.04 -8.10 12.77
CA ILE A 39 -5.06 -6.87 13.59
C ILE A 39 -3.83 -6.79 14.50
N LEU A 40 -3.31 -7.94 14.95
CA LEU A 40 -2.16 -8.00 15.85
C LEU A 40 -0.80 -7.90 15.12
N VAL A 41 -0.72 -8.28 13.84
CA VAL A 41 0.54 -8.21 13.06
C VAL A 41 1.20 -6.82 13.12
N PRO A 42 0.47 -5.70 12.95
CA PRO A 42 1.04 -4.35 13.07
C PRO A 42 1.75 -4.03 14.39
N LEU A 43 1.39 -4.69 15.51
CA LEU A 43 2.06 -4.46 16.80
C LEU A 43 3.48 -5.03 16.83
N ILE A 44 3.75 -6.08 16.06
CA ILE A 44 5.07 -6.74 15.98
C ILE A 44 5.88 -6.15 14.82
N ARG A 45 5.21 -5.81 13.71
CA ARG A 45 5.81 -5.15 12.55
C ARG A 45 5.03 -3.88 12.21
N PRO A 46 5.53 -2.69 12.62
CA PRO A 46 4.90 -1.42 12.30
C PRO A 46 4.68 -1.28 10.80
N VAL A 47 3.51 -0.75 10.42
CA VAL A 47 3.19 -0.48 9.02
C VAL A 47 4.09 0.65 8.52
N GLN A 48 4.80 0.41 7.42
CA GLN A 48 5.60 1.44 6.76
C GLN A 48 4.69 2.32 5.91
N PHE A 49 4.24 3.41 6.51
CA PHE A 49 3.45 4.42 5.81
C PHE A 49 4.27 5.09 4.71
N SER A 50 3.60 5.44 3.62
CA SER A 50 4.21 6.21 2.53
C SER A 50 4.18 7.71 2.85
N ILE A 51 4.95 8.49 2.07
CA ILE A 51 5.09 9.95 2.27
C ILE A 51 3.75 10.70 2.11
N GLU A 52 2.76 10.10 1.45
CA GLU A 52 1.39 10.60 1.37
C GLU A 52 0.72 10.69 2.75
N PHE A 53 1.14 9.85 3.71
CA PHE A 53 0.58 9.81 5.07
C PHE A 53 1.49 10.49 6.09
N THR A 54 2.81 10.34 5.95
CA THR A 54 3.80 10.89 6.91
C THR A 54 4.26 12.30 6.54
N GLY A 55 4.01 12.73 5.31
CA GLY A 55 4.71 13.85 4.69
C GLY A 55 6.10 13.44 4.23
N GLY A 56 6.65 14.19 3.27
CA GLY A 56 7.98 13.92 2.73
C GLY A 56 8.29 14.70 1.45
N SER A 57 9.48 14.46 0.92
CA SER A 57 9.92 15.00 -0.36
C SER A 57 10.02 13.88 -1.40
N GLN A 58 9.65 14.20 -2.64
CA GLN A 58 9.73 13.29 -3.77
C GLN A 58 10.55 13.92 -4.88
N PHE A 59 11.54 13.18 -5.37
CA PHE A 59 12.34 13.53 -6.54
C PHE A 59 12.06 12.54 -7.66
N THR A 60 11.94 13.04 -8.88
CA THR A 60 11.84 12.19 -10.09
C THR A 60 12.94 12.57 -11.06
N VAL A 61 13.82 11.61 -11.34
CA VAL A 61 14.87 11.71 -12.35
C VAL A 61 14.32 11.09 -13.64
N GLN A 62 14.18 11.89 -14.69
CA GLN A 62 13.61 11.46 -15.96
C GLN A 62 14.65 10.75 -16.81
N ALA A 63 14.31 9.53 -17.26
CA ALA A 63 15.08 8.71 -18.19
C ALA A 63 16.62 8.80 -18.05
N PRO A 64 17.21 8.53 -16.86
CA PRO A 64 18.66 8.40 -16.73
C PRO A 64 19.20 7.19 -17.50
N ASP A 65 20.48 7.24 -17.86
CA ASP A 65 21.18 6.14 -18.55
C ASP A 65 21.26 4.86 -17.70
N SER A 66 21.19 5.00 -16.38
CA SER A 66 21.19 3.91 -15.41
C SER A 66 19.99 4.02 -14.49
N ILE A 67 19.31 2.88 -14.26
CA ILE A 67 18.20 2.74 -13.32
C ILE A 67 18.62 2.18 -11.94
N ASP A 68 19.92 2.21 -11.63
CA ASP A 68 20.45 1.68 -10.37
C ASP A 68 19.95 2.46 -9.14
N GLN A 69 19.08 1.84 -8.36
CA GLN A 69 18.48 2.44 -7.18
C GLN A 69 19.50 2.80 -6.09
N ALA A 70 20.60 2.05 -5.99
CA ALA A 70 21.62 2.31 -4.98
C ALA A 70 22.33 3.65 -5.23
N THR A 71 22.44 4.07 -6.49
CA THR A 71 22.99 5.37 -6.88
C THR A 71 22.12 6.52 -6.34
N ALA A 72 20.79 6.40 -6.43
CA ALA A 72 19.87 7.39 -5.86
C ALA A 72 20.01 7.50 -4.34
N THR A 73 20.01 6.37 -3.62
CA THR A 73 20.17 6.38 -2.17
C THR A 73 21.49 7.03 -1.74
N LYS A 74 22.60 6.68 -2.39
CA LYS A 74 23.92 7.29 -2.12
C LYS A 74 23.94 8.78 -2.39
N ALA A 75 23.30 9.24 -3.46
CA ALA A 75 23.22 10.66 -3.80
C ALA A 75 22.45 11.45 -2.72
N VAL A 76 21.32 10.91 -2.24
CA VAL A 76 20.57 11.51 -1.12
C VAL A 76 21.42 11.53 0.15
N HIS A 77 22.04 10.41 0.52
CA HIS A 77 22.86 10.30 1.74
C HIS A 77 24.14 11.13 1.70
N SER A 78 24.60 11.55 0.52
CA SER A 78 25.72 12.50 0.40
C SER A 78 25.36 13.91 0.89
N VAL A 79 24.08 14.24 0.93
CA VAL A 79 23.55 15.53 1.41
C VAL A 79 22.94 15.38 2.80
N VAL A 80 22.07 14.38 2.97
CA VAL A 80 21.38 14.09 4.23
C VAL A 80 21.62 12.62 4.62
N PRO A 81 22.68 12.33 5.40
CA PRO A 81 23.15 10.96 5.67
C PRO A 81 22.10 10.04 6.30
N GLU A 82 21.24 10.58 7.16
CA GLU A 82 20.26 9.80 7.94
C GLU A 82 18.86 9.80 7.30
N ALA A 83 18.70 10.35 6.09
CA ALA A 83 17.39 10.38 5.44
C ALA A 83 16.89 8.98 5.12
N ALA A 84 15.63 8.69 5.47
CA ALA A 84 14.95 7.52 4.93
C ALA A 84 14.82 7.69 3.41
N THR A 85 15.12 6.64 2.66
CA THR A 85 14.99 6.65 1.20
C THR A 85 14.19 5.46 0.72
N LYS A 86 13.25 5.72 -0.19
CA LYS A 86 12.52 4.68 -0.93
C LYS A 86 12.63 5.00 -2.40
N VAL A 87 13.33 4.14 -3.13
CA VAL A 87 13.59 4.33 -4.56
C VAL A 87 12.76 3.31 -5.35
N VAL A 88 12.09 3.77 -6.41
CA VAL A 88 11.34 2.92 -7.32
C VAL A 88 11.55 3.38 -8.76
N VAL A 89 11.57 2.42 -9.68
CA VAL A 89 11.58 2.70 -11.12
C VAL A 89 10.13 2.88 -11.58
N VAL A 90 9.85 4.01 -12.23
CA VAL A 90 8.52 4.40 -12.73
C VAL A 90 8.54 4.34 -14.24
N SER A 91 7.49 3.75 -14.83
CA SER A 91 7.34 3.65 -16.29
C SER A 91 8.50 2.95 -17.03
N GLY A 92 9.35 2.20 -16.31
CA GLY A 92 10.48 1.45 -16.86
C GLY A 92 11.74 2.28 -17.15
N THR A 93 11.66 3.61 -17.09
CA THR A 93 12.79 4.50 -17.39
C THR A 93 13.10 5.50 -16.29
N ASP A 94 12.09 5.99 -15.58
CA ASP A 94 12.26 7.09 -14.63
C ASP A 94 12.58 6.55 -13.24
N ILE A 95 13.35 7.30 -12.46
CA ILE A 95 13.64 6.94 -11.07
C ILE A 95 12.93 7.91 -10.16
N ARG A 96 12.07 7.38 -9.29
CA ARG A 96 11.42 8.14 -8.24
C ARG A 96 12.06 7.83 -6.90
N VAL A 97 12.50 8.88 -6.22
CA VAL A 97 13.12 8.83 -4.90
C VAL A 97 12.19 9.54 -3.93
N GLN A 98 11.73 8.83 -2.92
CA GLN A 98 10.93 9.38 -1.82
C GLN A 98 11.82 9.45 -0.57
N THR A 99 11.74 10.57 0.13
CA THR A 99 12.52 10.82 1.34
C THR A 99 11.63 11.40 2.44
N ASP A 100 12.19 11.50 3.65
CA ASP A 100 11.63 12.36 4.69
C ASP A 100 11.52 13.82 4.21
N GLN A 101 10.84 14.65 5.00
CA GLN A 101 10.70 16.07 4.70
C GLN A 101 12.06 16.76 4.69
N MET A 102 12.31 17.52 3.63
CA MET A 102 13.54 18.27 3.42
C MET A 102 13.26 19.76 3.40
N SER A 103 14.23 20.57 3.83
CA SER A 103 14.21 22.02 3.61
C SER A 103 14.32 22.35 2.12
N ASP A 104 14.06 23.61 1.75
CA ASP A 104 14.23 24.05 0.38
C ASP A 104 15.70 23.95 -0.07
N GLU A 105 16.64 24.28 0.83
CA GLU A 105 18.07 24.15 0.59
C GLU A 105 18.50 22.69 0.40
N GLU A 106 18.05 21.80 1.27
CA GLU A 106 18.31 20.35 1.16
C GLU A 106 17.73 19.78 -0.13
N THR A 107 16.51 20.19 -0.49
CA THR A 107 15.83 19.78 -1.72
C THR A 107 16.62 20.18 -2.96
N GLN A 108 17.16 21.39 -3.00
CA GLN A 108 18.01 21.85 -4.11
C GLN A 108 19.32 21.08 -4.19
N GLN A 109 19.98 20.86 -3.04
CA GLN A 109 21.23 20.11 -2.97
C GLN A 109 21.05 18.66 -3.38
N VAL A 110 20.00 17.99 -2.92
CA VAL A 110 19.66 16.60 -3.29
C VAL A 110 19.31 16.51 -4.77
N SER A 111 18.56 17.46 -5.31
CA SER A 111 18.26 17.50 -6.75
C SER A 111 19.53 17.60 -7.60
N ALA A 112 20.46 18.47 -7.20
CA ALA A 112 21.76 18.60 -7.87
C ALA A 112 22.64 17.35 -7.72
N ALA A 113 22.64 16.72 -6.54
CA ALA A 113 23.37 15.48 -6.29
C ALA A 113 22.83 14.33 -7.14
N LEU A 114 21.50 14.20 -7.26
CA LEU A 114 20.84 13.22 -8.11
C LEU A 114 21.16 13.46 -9.59
N ALA A 115 21.07 14.71 -10.06
CA ALA A 115 21.41 15.06 -11.43
C ALA A 115 22.86 14.65 -11.77
N LYS A 116 23.80 14.98 -10.87
CA LYS A 116 25.22 14.63 -11.03
C LYS A 116 25.46 13.12 -10.97
N ALA A 117 24.81 12.40 -10.05
CA ALA A 117 24.98 10.97 -9.88
C ALA A 117 24.49 10.16 -11.08
N TYR A 118 23.40 10.61 -11.71
CA TYR A 118 22.84 9.99 -12.90
C TYR A 118 23.35 10.58 -14.23
N GLY A 119 24.17 11.63 -14.19
CA GLY A 119 24.71 12.28 -15.38
C GLY A 119 23.67 13.01 -16.23
N VAL A 120 22.53 13.42 -15.63
CA VAL A 120 21.44 14.10 -16.33
C VAL A 120 21.49 15.62 -16.12
N ASP A 121 20.79 16.37 -16.97
CA ASP A 121 20.60 17.81 -16.76
C ASP A 121 19.81 18.05 -15.46
N PRO A 122 20.17 19.05 -14.63
CA PRO A 122 19.39 19.40 -13.43
C PRO A 122 17.90 19.66 -13.70
N LYS A 123 17.52 20.09 -14.90
CA LYS A 123 16.12 20.29 -15.32
C LYS A 123 15.36 18.97 -15.50
N SER A 124 16.06 17.85 -15.69
CA SER A 124 15.47 16.51 -15.76
C SER A 124 15.19 15.91 -14.39
N VAL A 125 15.53 16.62 -13.31
CA VAL A 125 15.18 16.26 -11.94
C VAL A 125 14.07 17.18 -11.46
N THR A 126 12.88 16.60 -11.23
CA THR A 126 11.75 17.35 -10.65
C THR A 126 11.60 17.00 -9.18
N SER A 127 11.39 18.00 -8.34
CA SER A 127 11.08 17.83 -6.92
C SER A 127 9.63 18.20 -6.64
N SER A 128 9.01 17.49 -5.70
CA SER A 128 7.67 17.75 -5.20
C SER A 128 7.65 17.50 -3.71
N PHE A 129 6.97 18.36 -2.96
CA PHE A 129 6.85 18.27 -1.52
C PHE A 129 5.42 17.91 -1.13
N ILE A 130 5.28 16.93 -0.23
CA ILE A 130 4.00 16.53 0.36
C ILE A 130 4.00 16.95 1.82
N GLY A 131 3.19 17.96 2.12
CA GLY A 131 3.09 18.54 3.45
C GLY A 131 2.30 17.66 4.43
N PRO A 132 2.55 17.77 5.75
CA PRO A 132 1.86 16.96 6.77
C PRO A 132 0.34 17.18 6.76
N ALA A 133 -0.08 18.43 6.56
CA ALA A 133 -1.48 18.81 6.51
C ALA A 133 -2.21 18.20 5.30
N TRP A 134 -1.52 17.92 4.19
CA TRP A 134 -2.13 17.23 3.05
C TRP A 134 -2.49 15.80 3.44
N GLY A 135 -1.54 15.07 4.03
CA GLY A 135 -1.75 13.68 4.45
C GLY A 135 -2.86 13.55 5.49
N GLU A 136 -2.89 14.44 6.49
CA GLU A 136 -3.95 14.47 7.50
C GLU A 136 -5.34 14.69 6.86
N ASN A 137 -5.46 15.72 6.01
CA ASN A 137 -6.73 16.06 5.39
C ASN A 137 -7.22 14.97 4.43
N VAL A 138 -6.34 14.43 3.58
CA VAL A 138 -6.68 13.37 2.63
C VAL A 138 -7.07 12.08 3.37
N THR A 139 -6.34 11.73 4.42
CA THR A 139 -6.67 10.56 5.25
C THR A 139 -8.03 10.72 5.91
N LYS A 140 -8.31 11.89 6.51
CA LYS A 140 -9.59 12.19 7.14
C LYS A 140 -10.75 12.14 6.15
N GLN A 141 -10.59 12.71 4.97
CA GLN A 141 -11.61 12.66 3.91
C GLN A 141 -11.84 11.24 3.41
N SER A 142 -10.77 10.46 3.24
CA SER A 142 -10.87 9.06 2.82
C SER A 142 -11.63 8.21 3.85
N LEU A 143 -11.39 8.43 5.15
CA LEU A 143 -12.12 7.76 6.23
C LEU A 143 -13.62 8.10 6.23
N TRP A 144 -13.97 9.38 6.05
CA TRP A 144 -15.37 9.79 5.91
C TRP A 144 -16.02 9.18 4.67
N GLY A 145 -15.32 9.18 3.54
CA GLY A 145 -15.78 8.56 2.30
C GLY A 145 -16.06 7.07 2.48
N LEU A 146 -15.13 6.34 3.11
CA LEU A 146 -15.29 4.92 3.42
C LEU A 146 -16.48 4.68 4.36
N ALA A 147 -16.61 5.47 5.44
CA ALA A 147 -17.69 5.32 6.40
C ALA A 147 -19.07 5.54 5.75
N ILE A 148 -19.20 6.59 4.94
CA ILE A 148 -20.42 6.89 4.20
C ILE A 148 -20.73 5.79 3.18
N PHE A 149 -19.72 5.33 2.42
CA PHE A 149 -19.86 4.23 1.46
C PHE A 149 -20.37 2.96 2.12
N LEU A 150 -19.77 2.56 3.25
CA LEU A 150 -20.20 1.39 4.00
C LEU A 150 -21.62 1.57 4.53
N ALA A 151 -21.94 2.73 5.11
CA ALA A 151 -23.29 3.02 5.61
C ALA A 151 -24.36 2.93 4.51
N LEU A 152 -24.09 3.50 3.34
CA LEU A 152 -24.98 3.40 2.17
C LEU A 152 -25.10 1.96 1.67
N THR A 153 -24.00 1.22 1.63
CA THR A 153 -23.99 -0.19 1.23
C THR A 153 -24.85 -1.01 2.19
N PHE A 154 -24.67 -0.85 3.51
CA PHE A 154 -25.50 -1.51 4.53
C PHE A 154 -26.97 -1.14 4.39
N LEU A 155 -27.29 0.13 4.14
CA LEU A 155 -28.67 0.60 3.95
C LEU A 155 -29.30 -0.06 2.72
N ILE A 156 -28.61 -0.08 1.59
CA ILE A 156 -29.09 -0.72 0.36
C ILE A 156 -29.31 -2.21 0.58
N LEU A 157 -28.36 -2.91 1.20
CA LEU A 157 -28.49 -4.34 1.49
C LEU A 157 -29.64 -4.62 2.47
N ALA A 158 -29.84 -3.76 3.48
CA ALA A 158 -30.95 -3.88 4.42
C ALA A 158 -32.31 -3.71 3.73
N LEU A 159 -32.42 -2.77 2.78
CA LEU A 159 -33.62 -2.60 1.95
C LEU A 159 -33.83 -3.77 0.99
N TYR A 160 -32.77 -4.23 0.33
CA TYR A 160 -32.80 -5.31 -0.65
C TYR A 160 -33.19 -6.65 -0.02
N PHE A 161 -32.51 -7.06 1.06
CA PHE A 161 -32.77 -8.33 1.73
C PHE A 161 -33.98 -8.31 2.67
N ARG A 162 -34.60 -7.13 2.87
CA ARG A 162 -35.86 -6.90 3.59
C ARG A 162 -35.90 -7.40 5.06
N THR A 163 -34.83 -8.04 5.53
CA THR A 163 -34.64 -8.63 6.85
C THR A 163 -33.26 -8.26 7.36
N TRP A 164 -33.20 -7.45 8.42
CA TRP A 164 -31.95 -6.85 8.92
C TRP A 164 -30.94 -7.89 9.41
N LYS A 165 -31.40 -9.12 9.68
CA LYS A 165 -30.58 -10.26 10.10
C LYS A 165 -29.59 -10.74 9.01
N MET A 166 -29.85 -10.44 7.74
CA MET A 166 -28.99 -10.82 6.62
C MET A 166 -27.97 -9.74 6.23
N SER A 167 -28.14 -8.48 6.68
CA SER A 167 -27.18 -7.39 6.39
C SER A 167 -26.16 -7.16 7.51
N ALA A 168 -26.41 -7.70 8.70
CA ALA A 168 -25.54 -7.56 9.88
C ALA A 168 -24.69 -8.82 10.18
N ALA A 169 -24.81 -9.86 9.35
CA ALA A 169 -24.06 -11.11 9.42
C ALA A 169 -22.97 -11.13 8.34
#